data_AF-A0AAN8BTV2-F1
#
_entry.id   AF-A0AAN8BTV2-F1
#
_cell.length_a   1.000
_cell.length_b   1.000
_cell.length_c   1.000
_cell.angle_alpha   90.00
_cell.angle_beta   90.00
_cell.angle_gamma   90.00
#
_symmetry.space_group_name_H-M   'P 1'
#
loop_
_entity.id
_entity.type
_entity.pdbx_description
1 polymer ?
#
loop_
_entity_poly.entity_id
_entity_poly.type
_entity_poly.pdbx_seq_one_letter_code
_entity_poly.pdbx_strand_id
1 'polypeptide(L)'
;MRPPPLLLALTLASFLPQLSSGGTPFPQDLEPISIVGRESSYLFPSFQGLMSDNDTVRLGLDFQRMLRINRMLYIAARDHVFAINLASSSEQIIPQQVGASAHNPDDV
;
A
#
# COMPACT_ATOMS: atom_id res chain seq x y z
N MET A 1 49.56 -41.60 -28.33
CA MET A 1 50.03 -40.21 -28.11
C MET A 1 49.22 -39.63 -26.96
N ARG A 2 49.85 -39.28 -25.84
CA ARG A 2 49.18 -38.71 -24.67
C ARG A 2 49.14 -37.19 -24.86
N PRO A 3 47.96 -36.54 -24.80
CA PRO A 3 47.90 -35.09 -24.95
C PRO A 3 48.74 -34.44 -23.85
N PRO A 4 49.52 -33.40 -24.16
CA PRO A 4 50.41 -32.79 -23.19
C PRO A 4 49.58 -32.21 -22.03
N PRO A 5 50.03 -32.35 -20.78
CA PRO A 5 49.25 -31.99 -19.59
C PRO A 5 48.85 -30.51 -19.58
N LEU A 6 49.63 -29.65 -20.25
CA LEU A 6 49.34 -28.22 -20.40
C LEU A 6 48.07 -27.97 -21.22
N LEU A 7 47.82 -28.74 -22.29
CA LEU A 7 46.62 -28.61 -23.13
C LEU A 7 45.36 -29.05 -22.38
N LEU A 8 45.48 -30.09 -21.53
CA LEU A 8 44.42 -30.53 -20.63
C LEU A 8 44.13 -29.49 -19.54
N ALA A 9 45.18 -28.87 -18.97
CA ALA A 9 45.01 -27.81 -17.98
C ALA A 9 44.37 -26.56 -18.58
N LEU A 10 44.76 -26.17 -19.80
CA LEU A 10 44.19 -25.00 -20.49
C LEU A 10 42.70 -25.20 -20.81
N THR A 11 42.34 -26.39 -21.29
CA THR A 11 40.95 -26.72 -21.59
C THR A 11 40.11 -26.76 -20.32
N LEU A 12 40.59 -27.38 -19.24
CA LEU A 12 39.88 -27.41 -17.98
C LEU A 12 39.70 -26.00 -17.37
N ALA A 13 40.75 -25.16 -17.45
CA ALA A 13 40.71 -23.76 -17.05
C ALA A 13 39.70 -22.94 -17.86
N SER A 14 39.51 -23.23 -19.15
CA SER A 14 38.52 -22.53 -19.98
C SER A 14 37.07 -22.97 -19.73
N PHE A 15 36.85 -24.19 -19.22
CA PHE A 15 35.51 -24.71 -18.89
C PHE A 15 35.05 -24.33 -17.47
N LEU A 16 35.97 -24.02 -16.55
CA LEU A 16 35.67 -23.60 -15.17
C LEU A 16 34.69 -22.41 -15.04
N PRO A 17 34.80 -21.31 -15.81
CA PRO A 17 33.87 -20.19 -15.75
C PRO A 17 32.45 -20.53 -16.25
N GLN A 18 32.34 -21.52 -17.14
CA GLN A 18 31.07 -21.96 -17.71
C GLN A 18 30.28 -22.83 -16.72
N LEU A 19 30.98 -23.50 -15.79
CA LEU A 19 30.38 -24.27 -14.69
C LEU A 19 29.88 -23.37 -13.55
N SER A 20 30.37 -22.13 -13.45
CA SER A 20 29.98 -21.17 -12.39
C SER A 20 28.67 -20.42 -12.66
N SER A 21 27.98 -20.66 -13.79
CA SER A 21 26.71 -20.01 -14.11
C SER A 21 25.51 -20.88 -13.66
N GLY A 22 25.47 -21.18 -12.36
CA GLY A 22 24.41 -21.96 -11.73
C GLY A 22 23.32 -21.06 -11.17
N GLY A 23 22.49 -20.47 -12.03
CA GLY A 23 21.24 -19.79 -11.63
C GLY A 23 21.14 -18.36 -12.12
N THR A 24 20.01 -18.04 -12.76
CA THR A 24 19.60 -16.65 -12.95
C THR A 24 19.49 -16.00 -11.57
N PRO A 25 20.10 -14.82 -11.32
CA PRO A 25 19.93 -14.13 -10.04
C PRO A 25 18.45 -13.87 -9.78
N PHE A 26 18.07 -13.78 -8.50
CA PHE A 26 16.72 -13.38 -8.12
C PHE A 26 16.36 -12.07 -8.86
N PRO A 27 15.17 -11.97 -9.47
CA PRO A 27 14.82 -10.81 -10.27
C PRO A 27 14.92 -9.53 -9.45
N GLN A 28 15.53 -8.50 -10.03
CA GLN A 28 15.51 -7.16 -9.44
C GLN A 28 14.14 -6.53 -9.65
N ASP A 29 13.72 -5.68 -8.72
CA ASP A 29 12.50 -4.91 -8.86
C ASP A 29 12.57 -4.02 -10.10
N LEU A 30 11.43 -3.87 -10.79
CA LEU A 30 11.33 -3.02 -11.96
C LEU A 30 11.23 -1.55 -11.53
N GLU A 31 11.88 -0.67 -12.30
CA GLU A 31 11.69 0.77 -12.15
C GLU A 31 10.27 1.18 -12.59
N PRO A 32 9.60 2.07 -11.85
CA PRO A 32 8.28 2.56 -12.23
C PRO A 32 8.36 3.42 -13.51
N ILE A 33 7.32 3.35 -14.35
CA ILE A 33 7.22 4.15 -15.58
C ILE A 33 7.10 5.65 -15.26
N SER A 34 6.44 5.98 -14.14
CA SER A 34 6.22 7.36 -13.70
C SER A 34 6.16 7.42 -12.17
N ILE A 35 6.67 8.50 -11.60
CA ILE A 35 6.67 8.78 -10.17
C ILE A 35 5.91 10.08 -9.95
N VAL A 36 4.92 10.06 -9.05
CA VAL A 36 4.21 11.26 -8.62
C VAL A 36 4.87 11.78 -7.35
N GLY A 37 5.26 13.05 -7.37
CA GLY A 37 5.90 13.73 -6.24
C GLY A 37 4.94 13.94 -5.05
N ARG A 38 5.53 14.22 -3.89
CA ARG A 38 4.77 14.45 -2.66
C ARG A 38 3.89 15.69 -2.76
N GLU A 39 4.41 16.76 -3.35
CA GLU A 39 3.72 18.02 -3.61
C GLU A 39 2.46 17.83 -4.47
N SER A 40 2.52 17.00 -5.51
CA SER A 40 1.34 16.66 -6.32
C SER A 40 0.37 15.76 -5.57
N SER A 41 0.89 14.82 -4.77
CA SER A 41 0.07 13.88 -4.00
C SER A 41 -0.79 14.58 -2.93
N TYR A 42 -0.33 15.73 -2.39
CA TYR A 42 -1.10 16.51 -1.43
C TYR A 42 -2.32 17.24 -2.01
N LEU A 43 -2.42 17.33 -3.34
CA LEU A 43 -3.56 17.97 -4.00
C LEU A 43 -4.79 17.07 -4.05
N PHE A 44 -4.65 15.77 -3.76
CA PHE A 44 -5.78 14.86 -3.73
C PHE A 44 -6.63 15.07 -2.46
N PRO A 45 -7.96 14.99 -2.57
CA PRO A 45 -8.83 15.15 -1.41
C PRO A 45 -8.56 14.06 -0.38
N SER A 46 -8.48 14.45 0.90
CA SER A 46 -8.23 13.54 2.02
C SER A 46 -9.40 13.53 3.00
N PHE A 47 -9.70 12.35 3.54
CA PHE A 47 -10.69 12.18 4.60
C PHE A 47 -9.97 12.04 5.94
N GLN A 48 -10.35 12.88 6.90
CA GLN A 48 -9.71 12.93 8.23
C GLN A 48 -10.72 12.70 9.36
N GLY A 49 -11.92 12.20 9.05
CA GLY A 49 -13.03 12.11 9.99
C GLY A 49 -13.81 13.43 10.12
N LEU A 50 -14.67 13.52 11.13
CA LEU A 50 -15.43 14.74 11.42
C LEU A 50 -14.57 15.66 12.28
N MET A 51 -14.02 16.74 11.68
CA MET A 51 -13.20 17.73 12.39
C MET A 51 -13.91 18.43 13.56
N SER A 52 -15.26 18.40 13.59
CA SER A 52 -16.07 18.91 14.70
C SER A 52 -16.12 17.97 15.91
N ASP A 53 -15.73 16.71 15.73
CA ASP A 53 -15.62 15.74 16.80
C ASP A 53 -14.21 15.80 17.41
N ASN A 54 -14.14 16.24 18.67
CA ASN A 54 -12.90 16.40 19.42
C ASN A 54 -12.13 15.07 19.57
N ASP A 55 -12.84 13.94 19.59
CA ASP A 55 -12.21 12.64 19.78
C ASP A 55 -11.46 12.18 18.53
N THR A 56 -12.05 12.36 17.33
CA THR A 56 -11.35 12.11 16.06
C THR A 56 -10.07 12.95 15.92
N VAL A 57 -10.10 14.22 16.34
CA VAL A 57 -8.92 15.13 16.27
C VAL A 57 -7.81 14.69 17.22
N ARG A 58 -8.16 14.19 18.41
CA ARG A 58 -7.22 13.85 19.48
C ARG A 58 -6.71 12.42 19.43
N LEU A 59 -7.57 11.47 19.09
CA LEU A 59 -7.29 10.04 19.08
C LEU A 59 -6.99 9.49 17.68
N GLY A 60 -7.33 10.26 16.65
CA GLY A 60 -7.23 9.84 15.26
C GLY A 60 -8.47 9.05 14.81
N LEU A 61 -8.53 8.76 13.50
CA LEU A 61 -9.67 8.07 12.90
C LEU A 61 -9.77 6.59 13.28
N ASP A 62 -8.66 5.95 13.70
CA ASP A 62 -8.58 4.50 13.94
C ASP A 62 -9.24 3.68 12.82
N PHE A 63 -8.83 3.98 11.58
CA PHE A 63 -9.33 3.35 10.37
C PHE A 63 -9.22 1.83 10.45
N GLN A 64 -10.34 1.14 10.21
CA GLN A 64 -10.38 -0.31 10.14
C GLN A 64 -10.46 -0.80 8.70
N ARG A 65 -11.41 -0.26 7.93
CA ARG A 65 -11.63 -0.64 6.52
C ARG A 65 -12.51 0.35 5.76
N MET A 66 -12.48 0.23 4.44
CA MET A 66 -13.31 0.99 3.50
C MET A 66 -14.06 0.04 2.56
N LEU A 67 -15.32 0.36 2.26
CA LEU A 67 -16.12 -0.38 1.29
C LEU A 67 -16.89 0.58 0.40
N ARG A 68 -16.97 0.29 -0.88
CA ARG A 68 -17.87 0.99 -1.80
C ARG A 68 -19.09 0.12 -2.08
N ILE A 69 -20.28 0.66 -1.80
CA ILE A 69 -21.55 0.05 -2.18
C ILE A 69 -22.33 1.10 -2.98
N ASN A 70 -22.64 0.78 -4.24
CA ASN A 70 -23.20 1.72 -5.21
C ASN A 70 -22.33 2.99 -5.35
N ARG A 71 -22.90 4.16 -5.00
CA ARG A 71 -22.25 5.47 -5.02
C ARG A 71 -21.78 5.91 -3.63
N MET A 72 -21.94 5.08 -2.61
CA MET A 72 -21.53 5.40 -1.25
C MET A 72 -20.22 4.71 -0.90
N LEU A 73 -19.32 5.47 -0.30
CA LEU A 73 -18.09 4.98 0.31
C LEU A 73 -18.29 4.93 1.82
N TYR A 74 -18.27 3.74 2.39
CA TYR A 74 -18.36 3.50 3.83
C TYR A 74 -16.96 3.36 4.41
N ILE A 75 -16.69 4.05 5.50
CA ILE A 75 -15.43 4.00 6.24
C ILE A 75 -15.74 3.60 7.68
N ALA A 76 -15.27 2.43 8.08
CA ALA A 76 -15.38 1.97 9.46
C ALA A 76 -14.13 2.39 10.25
N ALA A 77 -14.36 2.99 11.40
CA ALA A 77 -13.40 3.59 12.32
C ALA A 77 -13.69 3.07 13.74
N ARG A 78 -12.87 3.43 14.74
CA ARG A 78 -13.22 3.16 16.16
C ARG A 78 -14.55 3.85 16.48
N ASP A 79 -15.54 3.08 16.92
CA ASP A 79 -16.89 3.53 17.31
C ASP A 79 -17.72 4.30 16.27
N HIS A 80 -17.20 4.52 15.06
CA HIS A 80 -17.86 5.31 14.02
C HIS A 80 -17.91 4.57 12.68
N VAL A 81 -19.00 4.82 11.94
CA VAL A 81 -19.08 4.50 10.51
C VAL A 81 -19.48 5.76 9.75
N PHE A 82 -18.62 6.16 8.81
CA PHE A 82 -18.85 7.29 7.93
C PHE A 82 -19.33 6.80 6.56
N ALA A 83 -20.23 7.56 5.94
CA ALA A 83 -20.66 7.35 4.56
C ALA A 83 -20.42 8.63 3.75
N ILE A 84 -19.83 8.47 2.56
CA ILE A 84 -19.52 9.56 1.64
C ILE A 84 -20.19 9.27 0.30
N ASN A 85 -20.94 10.22 -0.24
CA ASN A 85 -21.52 10.09 -1.57
C ASN A 85 -20.51 10.49 -2.65
N LEU A 86 -19.98 9.50 -3.37
CA LEU A 86 -18.97 9.68 -4.41
C LEU A 86 -19.49 10.43 -5.65
N ALA A 87 -20.81 10.52 -5.85
CA ALA A 87 -21.36 11.26 -6.97
C ALA A 87 -21.36 12.79 -6.74
N SER A 88 -21.32 13.22 -5.47
CA SER A 88 -21.29 14.64 -5.10
C SER A 88 -19.93 15.11 -4.60
N SER A 89 -18.97 14.20 -4.37
CA SER A 89 -17.70 14.48 -3.70
C SER A 89 -16.48 14.37 -4.62
N SER A 90 -16.51 15.01 -5.79
CA SER A 90 -15.38 15.00 -6.75
C SER A 90 -14.21 15.90 -6.31
N GLU A 91 -14.50 17.01 -5.62
CA GLU A 91 -13.48 17.98 -5.18
C GLU A 91 -13.32 18.02 -3.66
N GLN A 92 -14.36 17.66 -2.90
CA GLN A 92 -14.38 17.71 -1.44
C GLN A 92 -15.08 16.48 -0.86
N ILE A 93 -14.44 15.86 0.14
CA ILE A 93 -15.02 14.75 0.89
C ILE A 93 -15.94 15.30 1.97
N ILE A 94 -17.24 15.03 1.85
CA ILE A 94 -18.25 15.44 2.82
C ILE A 94 -18.78 14.18 3.51
N PRO A 95 -18.30 13.87 4.72
CA PRO A 95 -18.72 12.68 5.45
C PRO A 95 -20.06 12.87 6.16
N GLN A 96 -20.86 11.81 6.20
CA GLN A 96 -22.03 11.69 7.06
C GLN A 96 -21.80 10.53 8.03
N GLN A 97 -21.94 10.77 9.33
CA GLN A 97 -21.89 9.69 10.32
C GLN A 97 -23.23 8.95 10.31
N VAL A 98 -23.18 7.63 10.12
CA VAL A 98 -24.38 6.78 9.99
C VAL A 98 -24.65 5.98 11.27
N GLY A 99 -23.65 5.85 12.15
CA GLY A 99 -23.81 5.21 13.45
C GLY A 99 -22.67 5.54 14.42
N ALA A 100 -23.00 5.50 15.71
CA ALA A 100 -22.04 5.43 16.82
C ALA A 100 -22.28 4.11 17.55
N SER A 101 -21.22 3.39 17.93
CA SER A 101 -21.36 2.29 18.88
C SER A 101 -21.75 2.92 20.22
N ALA A 102 -22.99 2.73 20.67
CA ALA A 102 -23.48 3.31 21.90
C ALA A 102 -22.76 2.67 23.09
N HIS A 103 -21.75 3.35 23.64
CA HIS A 103 -21.38 3.13 25.04
C HIS A 103 -22.47 3.80 25.88
N ASN A 104 -23.36 3.00 26.47
CA ASN A 104 -24.41 3.47 27.35
C ASN A 104 -23.77 3.85 28.70
N PRO A 105 -23.81 5.11 29.14
CA PRO A 105 -23.17 5.54 30.39
C PRO A 105 -23.83 4.96 31.66
N ASP A 106 -24.94 4.25 31.52
CA ASP A 106 -25.69 3.63 32.63
C ASP A 106 -25.24 2.19 32.97
N ASP A 107 -24.20 1.65 32.32
CA ASP A 107 -23.67 0.29 32.55
C ASP A 107 -22.56 0.23 33.65
N VAL A 108 -22.65 1.07 34.70
CA VAL A 108 -21.80 0.99 35.91
C VAL A 108 -22.61 1.12 37.19
#